data_AF-A0A812Q8X4-F1
#
_entry.id   AF-A0A812Q8X4-F1
#
_cell.length_a   1.000
_cell.length_b   1.000
_cell.length_c   1.000
_cell.angle_alpha   90.00
_cell.angle_beta   90.00
_cell.angle_gamma   90.00
#
_symmetry.space_group_name_H-M   'P 1'
#
loop_
_entity.id
_entity.type
_entity.pdbx_description
1 polymer ?
#
loop_
_entity_poly.entity_id
_entity_poly.type
_entity_poly.pdbx_seq_one_letter_code
_entity_poly.pdbx_strand_id
1 'polypeptide(L)'
;METDPRIRTYLRLTTVCGAMQAFIFQDWSWLLVFTVIWSILVLVWLESSSKSAGAGTNWLPLAMAVPFLGYPCYWVSMMPYTWESDLWTVQVDLTMALWLLLYGAGGAEGAVDSLSSTIHEMFSAYYLAAGFWKLNKDFLDPMASCAGVFFSQHVTQYFGTMAWESQVELGRSVLPWVPLGGVAVEVSMALVFLLGRWDRRCARLGLLYILCFHLWVCLTPEPNNISLFAVQCASRLTIVLDPSALHAASMKIGSYAFAFSALGTLAVACGIQAGFTPLNWGFMIFIPLFLFMHLAVFAETGTKVPTPATRSRRRPWWTYLATSVPWAYSFGIIMLGVMEEATPNMFANLKIHGGSNHLVLPTGLLFKWFGEAGDSHPYGGGVIRMETTTSSWLQTIYPCDLTHVLQPSTAPDLLEVLGSPRPVFLNSGANRVLGLRERGFVPPPPHGKLLQYTTPAVEWKRL
;
A
#
# COMPACT_ATOMS: atom_id res chain seq x y z
N MET A 1 -6.48 -31.64 -12.41
CA MET A 1 -6.27 -30.95 -11.11
C MET A 1 -7.00 -29.64 -11.22
N GLU A 2 -8.03 -29.41 -10.43
CA GLU A 2 -8.76 -28.14 -10.46
C GLU A 2 -8.08 -27.16 -9.49
N THR A 3 -7.54 -26.07 -10.02
CA THR A 3 -6.89 -25.02 -9.22
C THR A 3 -7.94 -24.24 -8.43
N ASP A 4 -7.68 -23.96 -7.15
CA ASP A 4 -8.57 -23.16 -6.29
C ASP A 4 -8.93 -21.82 -6.96
N PRO A 5 -10.23 -21.42 -7.00
CA PRO A 5 -10.68 -20.16 -7.59
C PRO A 5 -9.97 -18.92 -7.03
N ARG A 6 -9.57 -18.92 -5.76
CA ARG A 6 -8.82 -17.82 -5.13
C ARG A 6 -7.49 -17.58 -5.81
N ILE A 7 -6.75 -18.66 -6.10
CA ILE A 7 -5.43 -18.60 -6.74
C ILE A 7 -5.57 -18.07 -8.18
N ARG A 8 -6.56 -18.56 -8.93
CA ARG A 8 -6.84 -18.08 -10.28
C ARG A 8 -7.20 -16.59 -10.29
N THR A 9 -8.01 -16.16 -9.32
CA THR A 9 -8.43 -14.75 -9.18
C THR A 9 -7.24 -13.86 -8.83
N TYR A 10 -6.44 -14.26 -7.84
CA TYR A 10 -5.22 -13.55 -7.46
C TYR A 10 -4.29 -13.39 -8.67
N LEU A 11 -4.01 -14.48 -9.40
CA LEU A 11 -3.11 -14.47 -10.55
C LEU A 11 -3.60 -13.48 -11.63
N ARG A 12 -4.89 -13.50 -11.97
CA ARG A 12 -5.50 -12.54 -12.91
C ARG A 12 -5.30 -11.10 -12.45
N LEU A 13 -5.63 -10.80 -11.20
CA LEU A 13 -5.55 -9.44 -10.66
C LEU A 13 -4.10 -8.95 -10.55
N THR A 14 -3.16 -9.83 -10.18
CA THR A 14 -1.73 -9.49 -10.10
C THR A 14 -1.13 -9.22 -11.46
N THR A 15 -1.58 -9.95 -12.49
CA THR A 15 -1.20 -9.68 -13.89
C THR A 15 -1.62 -8.27 -14.30
N VAL A 16 -2.85 -7.87 -13.99
CA VAL A 16 -3.36 -6.51 -14.27
C VAL A 16 -2.55 -5.47 -13.48
N CYS A 17 -2.30 -5.71 -12.20
CA CYS A 17 -1.49 -4.80 -11.38
C CYS A 17 -0.07 -4.60 -11.93
N GLY A 18 0.59 -5.70 -12.31
CA GLY A 18 1.96 -5.66 -12.86
C GLY A 18 2.02 -4.93 -14.19
N ALA A 19 1.02 -5.13 -15.06
CA ALA A 19 0.90 -4.38 -16.32
C ALA A 19 0.74 -2.88 -16.05
N MET A 20 -0.14 -2.50 -15.12
CA MET A 20 -0.35 -1.10 -14.76
C MET A 20 0.92 -0.43 -14.26
N GLN A 21 1.68 -1.09 -13.38
CA GLN A 21 2.92 -0.51 -12.88
C GLN A 21 3.95 -0.26 -13.98
N ALA A 22 4.12 -1.21 -14.90
CA ALA A 22 5.02 -1.03 -16.03
C ALA A 22 4.65 0.22 -16.86
N PHE A 23 3.34 0.44 -17.07
CA PHE A 23 2.85 1.63 -17.78
C PHE A 23 3.01 2.93 -16.97
N ILE A 24 2.68 2.92 -15.69
CA ILE A 24 2.60 4.12 -14.85
C ILE A 24 3.98 4.65 -14.48
N PHE A 25 4.90 3.76 -14.16
CA PHE A 25 6.27 4.16 -13.85
C PHE A 25 7.07 4.48 -15.11
N GLN A 26 6.49 4.30 -16.30
CA GLN A 26 7.18 4.36 -17.61
C GLN A 26 8.46 3.52 -17.63
N ASP A 27 8.55 2.58 -16.71
CA ASP A 27 9.71 1.76 -16.47
C ASP A 27 9.39 0.42 -17.09
N TRP A 28 9.62 0.35 -18.41
CA TRP A 28 9.51 -0.85 -19.24
C TRP A 28 10.62 -1.84 -18.88
N SER A 29 10.78 -2.13 -17.59
CA SER A 29 11.61 -3.22 -17.14
C SER A 29 11.09 -4.46 -17.84
N TRP A 30 11.95 -5.07 -18.67
CA TRP A 30 11.65 -6.29 -19.39
C TRP A 30 11.13 -7.39 -18.44
N LEU A 31 11.49 -7.30 -17.15
CA LEU A 31 11.00 -8.14 -16.07
C LEU A 31 9.48 -8.03 -15.84
N LEU A 32 8.92 -6.82 -15.75
CA LEU A 32 7.47 -6.65 -15.57
C LEU A 32 6.71 -7.11 -16.82
N VAL A 33 7.20 -6.74 -18.01
CA VAL A 33 6.60 -7.16 -19.29
C VAL A 33 6.62 -8.69 -19.43
N PHE A 34 7.76 -9.32 -19.14
CA PHE A 34 7.91 -10.77 -19.14
C PHE A 34 6.95 -11.42 -18.15
N THR A 35 6.84 -10.88 -16.93
CA THR A 35 5.95 -11.41 -15.90
C THR A 35 4.49 -11.35 -16.35
N VAL A 36 4.06 -10.25 -16.98
CA VAL A 36 2.71 -10.09 -17.52
C VAL A 36 2.44 -11.09 -18.63
N ILE A 37 3.33 -11.18 -19.62
CA ILE A 37 3.20 -12.14 -20.74
C ILE A 37 3.14 -13.57 -20.20
N TRP A 38 4.05 -13.92 -19.29
CA TRP A 38 4.10 -15.24 -18.68
C TRP A 38 2.82 -15.56 -17.91
N SER A 39 2.29 -14.60 -17.16
CA SER A 39 1.03 -14.77 -16.43
C SER A 39 -0.15 -15.02 -17.37
N ILE A 40 -0.21 -14.30 -18.50
CA ILE A 40 -1.21 -14.53 -19.56
C ILE A 40 -1.08 -15.95 -20.11
N LEU A 41 0.13 -16.41 -20.42
CA LEU A 41 0.39 -17.77 -20.91
C LEU A 41 -0.07 -18.83 -19.90
N VAL A 42 0.22 -18.64 -18.62
CA VAL A 42 -0.22 -19.54 -17.55
C VAL A 42 -1.75 -19.55 -17.42
N LEU A 43 -2.41 -18.39 -17.52
CA LEU A 43 -3.87 -18.29 -17.47
C LEU A 43 -4.54 -19.00 -18.65
N VAL A 44 -4.06 -18.77 -19.88
CA VAL A 44 -4.54 -19.46 -21.08
C VAL A 44 -4.33 -20.97 -20.96
N TRP A 45 -3.19 -21.40 -20.41
CA TRP A 45 -2.91 -22.81 -20.16
C TRP A 45 -3.87 -23.41 -19.13
N LEU A 46 -4.16 -22.72 -18.03
CA LEU A 46 -5.11 -23.18 -17.00
C LEU A 46 -6.54 -23.33 -17.55
N GLU A 47 -6.96 -22.41 -18.43
CA GLU A 47 -8.29 -22.46 -19.05
C GLU A 47 -8.42 -23.58 -20.09
N SER A 48 -7.38 -23.79 -20.90
CA SER A 48 -7.35 -24.85 -21.93
C SER A 48 -7.15 -26.25 -21.35
N SER A 49 -6.37 -26.39 -20.28
CA SER A 49 -6.03 -27.69 -19.67
C SER A 49 -7.16 -28.30 -18.82
N SER A 50 -8.24 -27.55 -18.55
CA SER A 50 -9.44 -28.06 -17.89
C SER A 50 -10.13 -29.20 -18.66
N LYS A 51 -9.82 -29.37 -19.96
CA LYS A 51 -10.42 -30.36 -20.85
C LYS A 51 -9.57 -31.62 -21.11
N SER A 52 -8.32 -31.68 -20.65
CA SER A 52 -7.37 -32.77 -20.96
C SER A 52 -6.51 -33.13 -19.75
N ALA A 53 -7.13 -33.55 -18.65
CA ALA A 53 -6.42 -33.97 -17.44
C ALA A 53 -5.93 -35.43 -17.55
N GLY A 54 -4.84 -35.63 -18.29
CA GLY A 54 -4.06 -36.87 -18.29
C GLY A 54 -2.56 -36.55 -18.21
N ALA A 55 -1.94 -36.94 -17.09
CA ALA A 55 -0.50 -37.00 -16.83
C ALA A 55 0.28 -35.69 -16.50
N GLY A 56 0.80 -35.63 -15.26
CA GLY A 56 2.26 -35.52 -15.04
C GLY A 56 2.96 -34.16 -15.13
N THR A 57 2.32 -33.02 -14.87
CA THR A 57 3.02 -31.71 -14.94
C THR A 57 3.58 -31.24 -13.59
N ASN A 58 4.69 -31.84 -13.15
CA ASN A 58 5.48 -31.39 -11.99
C ASN A 58 5.99 -29.94 -12.11
N TRP A 59 5.93 -29.33 -13.30
CA TRP A 59 6.36 -27.97 -13.58
C TRP A 59 5.26 -26.92 -13.37
N LEU A 60 3.98 -27.31 -13.25
CA LEU A 60 2.88 -26.37 -13.09
C LEU A 60 3.06 -25.42 -11.88
N PRO A 61 3.42 -25.92 -10.68
CA PRO A 61 3.65 -25.05 -9.52
C PRO A 61 4.73 -24.00 -9.78
N LEU A 62 5.81 -24.40 -10.47
CA LEU A 62 6.90 -23.52 -10.85
C LEU A 62 6.42 -22.46 -11.84
N ALA A 63 5.67 -22.85 -12.88
CA ALA A 63 5.11 -21.92 -13.85
C ALA A 63 4.14 -20.91 -13.20
N MET A 64 3.35 -21.34 -12.21
CA MET A 64 2.44 -20.47 -11.45
C MET A 64 3.17 -19.57 -10.43
N ALA A 65 4.36 -19.96 -9.96
CA ALA A 65 5.15 -19.16 -9.02
C ALA A 65 5.84 -17.97 -9.70
N VAL A 66 6.25 -18.10 -10.97
CA VAL A 66 6.96 -17.05 -11.74
C VAL A 66 6.23 -15.69 -11.73
N PRO A 67 4.90 -15.61 -11.98
CA PRO A 67 4.13 -14.37 -11.84
C PRO A 67 4.33 -13.64 -10.51
N PHE A 68 4.46 -14.38 -9.42
CA PHE A 68 4.63 -13.84 -8.06
C PHE A 68 6.08 -13.47 -7.76
N LEU A 69 7.04 -13.89 -8.58
CA LEU A 69 8.44 -13.46 -8.47
C LEU A 69 8.72 -12.18 -9.26
N GLY A 70 7.87 -11.82 -10.22
CA GLY A 70 8.06 -10.63 -11.04
C GLY A 70 8.14 -9.33 -10.24
N TYR A 71 7.26 -9.15 -9.26
CA TYR A 71 7.26 -7.96 -8.40
C TYR A 71 8.48 -7.91 -7.46
N PRO A 72 8.85 -8.99 -6.75
CA PRO A 72 10.13 -9.07 -6.05
C PRO A 72 11.34 -8.74 -6.92
N CYS A 73 11.42 -9.28 -8.15
CA CYS A 73 12.52 -9.00 -9.06
C CYS A 73 12.54 -7.53 -9.49
N TYR A 74 11.38 -6.95 -9.80
CA TYR A 74 11.25 -5.52 -10.10
C TYR A 74 11.71 -4.67 -8.91
N TRP A 75 11.22 -4.96 -7.70
CA TRP A 75 11.60 -4.25 -6.49
C TRP A 75 13.12 -4.28 -6.25
N VAL A 76 13.77 -5.45 -6.35
CA VAL A 76 15.23 -5.56 -6.24
C VAL A 76 15.95 -4.71 -7.30
N SER A 77 15.43 -4.68 -8.54
CA SER A 77 16.05 -3.89 -9.62
C SER A 77 15.94 -2.38 -9.42
N MET A 78 14.95 -1.94 -8.63
CA MET A 78 14.70 -0.52 -8.35
C MET A 78 15.35 -0.04 -7.05
N MET A 79 15.90 -0.95 -6.22
CA MET A 79 16.58 -0.55 -4.99
C MET A 79 17.78 0.37 -5.30
N PRO A 80 18.01 1.43 -4.49
CA PRO A 80 17.31 1.78 -3.26
C PRO A 80 16.07 2.69 -3.46
N TYR A 81 15.72 3.08 -4.69
CA TYR A 81 14.63 4.01 -5.00
C TYR A 81 13.29 3.30 -5.16
N THR A 82 12.85 2.61 -4.11
CA THR A 82 11.56 1.90 -4.07
C THR A 82 10.67 2.45 -2.97
N TRP A 83 9.37 2.46 -3.21
CA TRP A 83 8.42 2.84 -2.18
C TRP A 83 8.32 1.69 -1.19
N GLU A 84 8.49 1.92 0.09
CA GLU A 84 8.51 0.82 1.06
C GLU A 84 7.12 0.22 1.31
N SER A 85 6.08 0.76 0.67
CA SER A 85 4.89 -0.04 0.37
C SER A 85 5.32 -1.27 -0.35
N ASP A 86 5.93 -1.20 -1.52
CA ASP A 86 6.27 -2.32 -2.41
C ASP A 86 6.76 -3.58 -1.69
N LEU A 87 7.52 -3.43 -0.60
CA LEU A 87 7.97 -4.53 0.23
C LEU A 87 6.84 -5.35 0.90
N TRP A 88 5.69 -4.77 1.23
CA TRP A 88 4.48 -5.49 1.67
C TRP A 88 4.00 -6.50 0.63
N THR A 89 4.07 -6.09 -0.63
CA THR A 89 3.58 -6.77 -1.82
C THR A 89 4.59 -7.86 -2.16
N VAL A 90 5.88 -7.52 -2.12
CA VAL A 90 6.98 -8.49 -2.21
C VAL A 90 6.81 -9.58 -1.16
N GLN A 91 6.58 -9.23 0.11
CA GLN A 91 6.41 -10.23 1.18
C GLN A 91 5.19 -11.14 0.94
N VAL A 92 4.05 -10.59 0.52
CA VAL A 92 2.84 -11.38 0.24
C VAL A 92 3.00 -12.24 -1.01
N ASP A 93 3.59 -11.70 -2.08
CA ASP A 93 3.81 -12.42 -3.34
C ASP A 93 4.89 -13.51 -3.17
N LEU A 94 5.96 -13.26 -2.41
CA LEU A 94 6.93 -14.30 -2.02
C LEU A 94 6.30 -15.39 -1.16
N THR A 95 5.36 -15.03 -0.28
CA THR A 95 4.61 -16.01 0.52
C THR A 95 3.74 -16.91 -0.37
N MET A 96 3.09 -16.32 -1.40
CA MET A 96 2.34 -17.08 -2.42
C MET A 96 3.26 -17.99 -3.24
N ALA A 97 4.40 -17.48 -3.70
CA ALA A 97 5.38 -18.25 -4.47
C ALA A 97 5.92 -19.43 -3.65
N LEU A 98 6.32 -19.19 -2.39
CA LEU A 98 6.77 -20.23 -1.46
C LEU A 98 5.69 -21.28 -1.25
N TRP A 99 4.44 -20.87 -1.04
CA TRP A 99 3.32 -21.80 -0.87
C TRP A 99 3.12 -22.69 -2.11
N LEU A 100 3.15 -22.11 -3.31
CA LEU A 100 3.03 -22.86 -4.56
C LEU A 100 4.16 -23.88 -4.72
N LEU A 101 5.41 -23.50 -4.40
CA LEU A 101 6.57 -24.40 -4.47
C LEU A 101 6.48 -25.55 -3.47
N LEU A 102 5.90 -25.32 -2.28
CA LEU A 102 5.78 -26.34 -1.23
C LEU A 102 4.61 -27.30 -1.43
N TYR A 103 3.47 -26.84 -1.96
CA TYR A 103 2.22 -27.63 -2.00
C TYR A 103 1.70 -27.93 -3.41
N GLY A 104 2.28 -27.30 -4.42
CA GLY A 104 1.82 -27.43 -5.80
C GLY A 104 0.48 -26.75 -6.09
N ALA A 105 0.08 -26.75 -7.37
CA ALA A 105 -1.17 -26.15 -7.85
C ALA A 105 -2.43 -26.92 -7.45
N GLY A 106 -2.28 -28.20 -7.09
CA GLY A 106 -3.37 -29.06 -6.60
C GLY A 106 -3.65 -28.89 -5.11
N GLY A 107 -2.70 -28.33 -4.34
CA GLY A 107 -2.77 -28.14 -2.90
C GLY A 107 -2.90 -29.44 -2.09
N ALA A 108 -2.22 -29.54 -0.96
CA ALA A 108 -2.67 -30.49 0.07
C ALA A 108 -3.99 -29.99 0.66
N GLU A 109 -4.89 -30.89 1.06
CA GLU A 109 -6.16 -30.54 1.70
C GLU A 109 -5.92 -29.57 2.89
N GLY A 110 -6.52 -28.38 2.87
CA GLY A 110 -6.35 -27.32 3.88
C GLY A 110 -5.10 -26.44 3.72
N ALA A 111 -4.27 -26.64 2.69
CA ALA A 111 -3.08 -25.80 2.44
C ALA A 111 -3.45 -24.38 2.02
N VAL A 112 -4.49 -24.20 1.19
CA VAL A 112 -4.94 -22.86 0.76
C VAL A 112 -5.55 -22.08 1.93
N ASP A 113 -6.23 -22.75 2.86
CA ASP A 113 -6.77 -22.10 4.05
C ASP A 113 -5.66 -21.67 5.02
N SER A 114 -4.55 -22.42 5.07
CA SER A 114 -3.35 -22.01 5.80
C SER A 114 -2.69 -20.78 5.17
N LEU A 115 -2.63 -20.70 3.83
CA LEU A 115 -2.19 -19.51 3.10
C LEU A 115 -3.09 -18.31 3.35
N SER A 116 -4.40 -18.50 3.25
CA SER A 116 -5.42 -17.50 3.50
C SER A 116 -5.28 -16.91 4.91
N SER A 117 -5.20 -17.77 5.94
CA SER A 117 -4.95 -17.35 7.33
C SER A 117 -3.59 -16.67 7.51
N THR A 118 -2.56 -17.07 6.76
CA THR A 118 -1.23 -16.45 6.83
C THR A 118 -1.30 -15.03 6.28
N ILE A 119 -1.82 -14.85 5.06
CA ILE A 119 -1.94 -13.52 4.43
C ILE A 119 -2.84 -12.60 5.25
N HIS A 120 -3.90 -13.14 5.85
CA HIS A 120 -4.74 -12.43 6.81
C HIS A 120 -3.90 -11.84 7.96
N GLU A 121 -3.04 -12.64 8.60
CA GLU A 121 -2.14 -12.17 9.66
C GLU A 121 -1.13 -11.13 9.18
N MET A 122 -0.58 -11.30 7.97
CA MET A 122 0.37 -10.34 7.39
C MET A 122 -0.29 -8.96 7.25
N PHE A 123 -1.48 -8.89 6.64
CA PHE A 123 -2.21 -7.63 6.48
C PHE A 123 -2.65 -7.04 7.82
N SER A 124 -3.09 -7.87 8.78
CA SER A 124 -3.37 -7.39 10.14
C SER A 124 -2.14 -6.74 10.79
N ALA A 125 -0.94 -7.32 10.62
CA ALA A 125 0.30 -6.74 11.15
C ALA A 125 0.62 -5.39 10.48
N TYR A 126 0.51 -5.31 9.15
CA TYR A 126 0.78 -4.07 8.41
C TYR A 126 -0.14 -2.92 8.82
N TYR A 127 -1.45 -3.15 8.89
CA TYR A 127 -2.40 -2.11 9.27
C TYR A 127 -2.32 -1.73 10.75
N LEU A 128 -2.06 -2.72 11.62
CA LEU A 128 -1.89 -2.44 13.03
C LEU A 128 -0.67 -1.54 13.23
N ALA A 129 0.44 -1.84 12.55
CA ALA A 129 1.63 -1.03 12.59
C ALA A 129 1.42 0.37 12.02
N ALA A 130 0.70 0.51 10.90
CA ALA A 130 0.37 1.80 10.31
C ALA A 130 -0.31 2.75 11.30
N GLY A 131 -1.35 2.26 11.98
CA GLY A 131 -2.03 3.04 13.01
C GLY A 131 -1.19 3.22 14.28
N PHE A 132 -0.44 2.20 14.68
CA PHE A 132 0.39 2.25 15.88
C PHE A 132 1.47 3.32 15.78
N TRP A 133 2.26 3.36 14.71
CA TRP A 133 3.36 4.32 14.57
C TRP A 133 2.90 5.76 14.39
N LYS A 134 1.63 5.97 14.02
CA LYS A 134 0.96 7.28 14.03
C LYS A 134 0.66 7.82 15.44
N LEU A 135 0.84 7.01 16.49
CA LEU A 135 0.82 7.48 17.88
C LEU A 135 2.12 8.21 18.24
N ASN A 136 2.40 9.31 17.55
CA ASN A 136 3.58 10.13 17.76
C ASN A 136 3.21 11.63 17.75
N LYS A 137 4.10 12.46 18.32
CA LYS A 137 3.84 13.89 18.52
C LYS A 137 3.59 14.65 17.22
N ASP A 138 4.30 14.31 16.15
CA ASP A 138 4.26 15.05 14.90
C ASP A 138 3.05 14.64 14.03
N PHE A 139 2.59 13.37 14.12
CA PHE A 139 1.35 12.96 13.48
C PHE A 139 0.10 13.45 14.22
N LEU A 140 0.14 13.51 15.56
CA LEU A 140 -1.00 13.94 16.36
C LEU A 140 -1.20 15.47 16.34
N ASP A 141 -0.22 16.22 15.83
CA ASP A 141 -0.39 17.61 15.47
C ASP A 141 -1.12 17.71 14.11
N PRO A 142 -2.38 18.19 14.07
CA PRO A 142 -3.13 18.32 12.83
C PRO A 142 -2.51 19.28 11.82
N MET A 143 -1.61 20.18 12.26
CA MET A 143 -0.91 21.12 11.39
C MET A 143 0.34 20.55 10.73
N ALA A 144 0.91 19.49 11.29
CA ALA A 144 2.08 18.80 10.76
C ALA A 144 1.72 17.48 10.06
N SER A 145 0.59 16.88 10.42
CA SER A 145 0.14 15.58 9.94
C SER A 145 -0.39 15.59 8.51
N CYS A 146 -0.12 14.52 7.78
CA CYS A 146 -0.78 14.26 6.49
C CYS A 146 -2.30 14.20 6.63
N ALA A 147 -2.82 13.81 7.81
CA ALA A 147 -4.24 13.62 8.02
C ALA A 147 -4.98 14.96 7.92
N GLY A 148 -4.38 16.04 8.44
CA GLY A 148 -4.89 17.39 8.30
C GLY A 148 -4.92 17.85 6.84
N VAL A 149 -3.83 17.57 6.09
CA VAL A 149 -3.76 17.82 4.65
C VAL A 149 -4.89 17.10 3.92
N PHE A 150 -5.01 15.79 4.09
CA PHE A 150 -6.05 15.02 3.39
C PHE A 150 -7.44 15.49 3.77
N PHE A 151 -7.71 15.74 5.05
CA PHE A 151 -9.00 16.27 5.48
C PHE A 151 -9.32 17.60 4.82
N SER A 152 -8.38 18.54 4.77
CA SER A 152 -8.57 19.83 4.11
C SER A 152 -8.91 19.66 2.62
N GLN A 153 -8.23 18.74 1.92
CA GLN A 153 -8.52 18.45 0.52
C GLN A 153 -9.93 17.86 0.34
N HIS A 154 -10.37 16.97 1.24
CA HIS A 154 -11.72 16.41 1.18
C HIS A 154 -12.80 17.45 1.48
N VAL A 155 -12.57 18.33 2.47
CA VAL A 155 -13.51 19.42 2.79
C VAL A 155 -13.68 20.32 1.58
N THR A 156 -12.59 20.83 1.03
CA THR A 156 -12.67 21.80 -0.07
C THR A 156 -13.14 21.17 -1.38
N GLN A 157 -12.85 19.88 -1.62
CA GLN A 157 -13.31 19.16 -2.81
C GLN A 157 -14.80 18.78 -2.72
N TYR A 158 -15.19 18.10 -1.65
CA TYR A 158 -16.50 17.43 -1.57
C TYR A 158 -17.56 18.29 -0.88
N PHE A 159 -17.15 19.29 -0.10
CA PHE A 159 -18.03 20.28 0.51
C PHE A 159 -17.81 21.68 -0.09
N GLY A 160 -17.22 21.76 -1.28
CA GLY A 160 -16.95 23.03 -1.97
C GLY A 160 -18.19 23.85 -2.33
N THR A 161 -19.38 23.24 -2.32
CA THR A 161 -20.67 23.94 -2.49
C THR A 161 -21.14 24.65 -1.23
N MET A 162 -20.55 24.34 -0.06
CA MET A 162 -20.80 25.09 1.17
C MET A 162 -20.09 26.44 1.12
N ALA A 163 -20.69 27.47 1.75
CA ALA A 163 -20.02 28.75 1.96
C ALA A 163 -18.67 28.55 2.66
N TRP A 164 -17.68 29.37 2.30
CA TRP A 164 -16.31 29.25 2.81
C TRP A 164 -16.25 29.31 4.33
N GLU A 165 -17.05 30.19 4.94
CA GLU A 165 -17.15 30.34 6.39
C GLU A 165 -17.61 29.04 7.06
N SER A 166 -18.53 28.32 6.43
CA SER A 166 -19.00 27.02 6.91
C SER A 166 -17.94 25.92 6.76
N GLN A 167 -17.14 25.96 5.70
CA GLN A 167 -16.00 25.04 5.52
C GLN A 167 -14.93 25.29 6.60
N VAL A 168 -14.63 26.55 6.89
CA VAL A 168 -13.71 26.95 7.97
C VAL A 168 -14.23 26.50 9.34
N GLU A 169 -15.52 26.65 9.62
CA GLU A 169 -16.11 26.24 10.90
C GLU A 169 -16.12 24.72 11.07
N LEU A 170 -16.43 23.98 10.00
CA LEU A 170 -16.27 22.52 9.95
C LEU A 170 -14.80 22.13 10.22
N GLY A 171 -13.87 22.85 9.58
CA GLY A 171 -12.44 22.69 9.78
C GLY A 171 -12.04 22.85 11.24
N ARG A 172 -12.41 23.96 11.88
CA ARG A 172 -12.12 24.21 13.32
C ARG A 172 -12.68 23.12 14.23
N SER A 173 -13.88 22.63 13.92
CA SER A 173 -14.58 21.65 14.75
C SER A 173 -13.99 20.24 14.64
N VAL A 174 -13.53 19.85 13.44
CA VAL A 174 -13.16 18.46 13.14
C VAL A 174 -11.66 18.25 13.07
N LEU A 175 -10.90 19.20 12.51
CA LEU A 175 -9.47 19.06 12.26
C LEU A 175 -8.63 18.64 13.50
N PRO A 176 -8.89 19.14 14.73
CA PRO A 176 -8.16 18.69 15.92
C PRO A 176 -8.27 17.18 16.19
N TRP A 177 -9.36 16.54 15.73
CA TRP A 177 -9.63 15.12 15.96
C TRP A 177 -9.19 14.22 14.80
N VAL A 178 -8.89 14.80 13.64
CA VAL A 178 -8.58 14.06 12.41
C VAL A 178 -7.40 13.10 12.59
N PRO A 179 -6.25 13.51 13.17
CA PRO A 179 -5.15 12.57 13.41
C PRO A 179 -5.54 11.38 14.29
N LEU A 180 -6.24 11.63 15.40
CA LEU A 180 -6.70 10.57 16.29
C LEU A 180 -7.70 9.64 15.59
N GLY A 181 -8.57 10.20 14.75
CA GLY A 181 -9.46 9.46 13.87
C GLY A 181 -8.68 8.54 12.93
N GLY A 182 -7.61 9.03 12.30
CA GLY A 182 -6.72 8.23 11.45
C GLY A 182 -6.11 7.03 12.19
N VAL A 183 -5.57 7.26 13.40
CA VAL A 183 -5.07 6.17 14.26
C VAL A 183 -6.17 5.17 14.59
N ALA A 184 -7.34 5.66 15.02
CA ALA A 184 -8.45 4.81 15.42
C ALA A 184 -8.95 3.95 14.25
N VAL A 185 -9.06 4.52 13.04
CA VAL A 185 -9.46 3.78 11.84
C VAL A 185 -8.47 2.66 11.54
N GLU A 186 -7.17 2.94 11.48
CA GLU A 186 -6.17 1.93 11.10
C GLU A 186 -6.02 0.82 12.14
N VAL A 187 -5.98 1.18 13.43
CA VAL A 187 -5.92 0.19 14.52
C VAL A 187 -7.19 -0.64 14.59
N SER A 188 -8.38 -0.01 14.57
CA SER A 188 -9.64 -0.75 14.69
C SER A 188 -9.88 -1.67 13.50
N MET A 189 -9.56 -1.22 12.28
CA MET A 189 -9.61 -2.03 11.07
C MET A 189 -8.68 -3.24 11.17
N ALA A 190 -7.44 -3.05 11.64
CA ALA A 190 -6.49 -4.14 11.83
C ALA A 190 -6.97 -5.15 12.88
N LEU A 191 -7.54 -4.67 13.99
CA LEU A 191 -8.06 -5.51 15.07
C LEU A 191 -9.31 -6.29 14.65
N VAL A 192 -10.29 -5.63 14.01
CA VAL A 192 -11.50 -6.30 13.50
C VAL A 192 -11.11 -7.34 12.45
N PHE A 193 -10.18 -7.00 11.56
CA PHE A 193 -9.65 -7.96 10.60
C PHE A 193 -8.96 -9.11 11.34
N LEU A 194 -8.05 -8.88 12.29
CA LEU A 194 -7.35 -9.93 13.04
C LEU A 194 -8.31 -10.85 13.81
N LEU A 195 -9.36 -10.28 14.44
CA LEU A 195 -10.43 -11.05 15.09
C LEU A 195 -11.18 -11.96 14.11
N GLY A 196 -11.15 -11.59 12.82
CA GLY A 196 -11.62 -12.39 11.70
C GLY A 196 -11.05 -13.81 11.62
N ARG A 197 -9.88 -14.04 12.24
CA ARG A 197 -9.30 -15.39 12.35
C ARG A 197 -10.14 -16.35 13.20
N TRP A 198 -10.94 -15.80 14.12
CA TRP A 198 -11.81 -16.58 15.01
C TRP A 198 -13.29 -16.41 14.67
N ASP A 199 -13.69 -15.30 14.05
CA ASP A 199 -15.06 -15.02 13.67
C ASP A 199 -15.18 -14.54 12.21
N ARG A 200 -15.92 -15.28 11.38
CA ARG A 200 -16.16 -14.92 9.98
C ARG A 200 -16.83 -13.56 9.77
N ARG A 201 -17.70 -13.14 10.69
CA ARG A 201 -18.34 -11.81 10.63
C ARG A 201 -17.29 -10.73 10.80
N CYS A 202 -16.36 -10.89 11.74
CA CYS A 202 -15.23 -10.00 11.91
C CYS A 202 -14.30 -10.01 10.69
N ALA A 203 -14.07 -11.16 10.06
CA ALA A 203 -13.25 -11.24 8.84
C ALA A 203 -13.87 -10.42 7.70
N ARG A 204 -15.20 -10.53 7.52
CA ARG A 204 -15.95 -9.77 6.51
C ARG A 204 -16.01 -8.29 6.81
N LEU A 205 -16.35 -7.93 8.03
CA LEU A 205 -16.41 -6.54 8.47
C LEU A 205 -15.04 -5.89 8.37
N GLY A 206 -13.98 -6.57 8.79
CA GLY A 206 -12.60 -6.10 8.67
C GLY A 206 -12.19 -5.92 7.22
N LEU A 207 -12.48 -6.89 6.35
CA LEU A 207 -12.19 -6.77 4.92
C LEU A 207 -12.97 -5.62 4.27
N LEU A 208 -14.27 -5.50 4.54
CA LEU A 208 -15.09 -4.40 4.04
C LEU A 208 -14.56 -3.06 4.55
N TYR A 209 -14.15 -2.99 5.81
CA TYR A 209 -13.55 -1.79 6.39
C TYR A 209 -12.25 -1.42 5.66
N ILE A 210 -11.36 -2.39 5.40
CA ILE A 210 -10.15 -2.20 4.59
C ILE A 210 -10.50 -1.66 3.20
N LEU A 211 -11.48 -2.25 2.52
CA LEU A 211 -11.89 -1.81 1.19
C LEU A 211 -12.46 -0.39 1.20
N CYS A 212 -13.27 -0.04 2.20
CA CYS A 212 -13.81 1.32 2.36
C CYS A 212 -12.71 2.34 2.69
N PHE A 213 -11.74 1.98 3.53
CA PHE A 213 -10.57 2.82 3.81
C PHE A 213 -9.76 3.10 2.54
N HIS A 214 -9.50 2.07 1.74
CA HIS A 214 -8.81 2.24 0.46
C HIS A 214 -9.64 3.00 -0.57
N LEU A 215 -10.97 2.86 -0.56
CA LEU A 215 -11.84 3.70 -1.38
C LEU A 215 -11.68 5.18 -1.00
N TRP A 216 -11.64 5.48 0.29
CA TRP A 216 -11.41 6.83 0.79
C TRP A 216 -10.03 7.38 0.38
N VAL A 217 -8.98 6.57 0.47
CA VAL A 217 -7.64 6.94 -0.04
C VAL A 217 -7.68 7.22 -1.54
N CYS A 218 -8.39 6.40 -2.33
CA CYS A 218 -8.52 6.66 -3.77
C CYS A 218 -9.29 7.95 -4.09
N LEU A 219 -10.22 8.35 -3.22
CA LEU A 219 -11.01 9.58 -3.35
C LEU A 219 -10.23 10.83 -2.87
N THR A 220 -9.05 10.66 -2.27
CA THR A 220 -8.25 11.81 -1.85
C THR A 220 -7.83 12.60 -3.10
N PRO A 221 -8.03 13.92 -3.17
CA PRO A 221 -7.59 14.70 -4.32
C PRO A 221 -6.07 14.65 -4.56
N GLU A 222 -5.66 14.95 -5.80
CA GLU A 222 -4.25 14.99 -6.19
C GLU A 222 -3.40 15.92 -5.31
N PRO A 223 -2.12 15.58 -5.07
CA PRO A 223 -1.39 14.39 -5.56
C PRO A 223 -1.51 13.17 -4.64
N ASN A 224 -2.45 13.18 -3.69
CA ASN A 224 -2.54 12.20 -2.60
C ASN A 224 -3.52 11.05 -2.89
N ASN A 225 -4.07 10.98 -4.11
CA ASN A 225 -4.83 9.85 -4.66
C ASN A 225 -3.92 8.63 -4.92
N ILE A 226 -3.44 7.96 -3.86
CA ILE A 226 -2.56 6.78 -3.97
C ILE A 226 -3.35 5.51 -4.31
N SER A 227 -4.14 5.58 -5.38
CA SER A 227 -5.10 4.53 -5.78
C SER A 227 -4.42 3.24 -6.25
N LEU A 228 -3.17 3.31 -6.70
CA LEU A 228 -2.39 2.12 -7.10
C LEU A 228 -2.04 1.23 -5.93
N PHE A 229 -1.69 1.84 -4.80
CA PHE A 229 -1.49 1.13 -3.53
C PHE A 229 -2.77 0.39 -3.13
N ALA A 230 -3.93 1.05 -3.26
CA ALA A 230 -5.24 0.44 -3.00
C ALA A 230 -5.54 -0.77 -3.91
N VAL A 231 -5.24 -0.68 -5.21
CA VAL A 231 -5.40 -1.79 -6.17
C VAL A 231 -4.47 -2.96 -5.83
N GLN A 232 -3.20 -2.69 -5.51
CA GLN A 232 -2.26 -3.72 -5.06
C GLN A 232 -2.75 -4.43 -3.79
N CYS A 233 -3.34 -3.66 -2.88
CA CYS A 233 -3.85 -4.16 -1.63
C CYS A 233 -5.05 -5.10 -1.82
N ALA A 234 -6.07 -4.59 -2.49
CA ALA A 234 -7.33 -5.30 -2.70
C ALA A 234 -7.14 -6.57 -3.55
N SER A 235 -6.27 -6.53 -4.56
CA SER A 235 -6.00 -7.72 -5.40
C SER A 235 -5.50 -8.91 -4.59
N ARG A 236 -4.66 -8.66 -3.58
CA ARG A 236 -4.03 -9.70 -2.74
C ARG A 236 -4.95 -10.19 -1.64
N LEU A 237 -5.81 -9.31 -1.12
CA LEU A 237 -6.85 -9.65 -0.14
C LEU A 237 -7.91 -10.60 -0.70
N THR A 238 -7.99 -10.82 -2.02
CA THR A 238 -8.88 -11.82 -2.61
C THR A 238 -8.61 -13.26 -2.14
N ILE A 239 -7.38 -13.57 -1.71
CA ILE A 239 -7.03 -14.88 -1.13
C ILE A 239 -7.71 -15.15 0.22
N VAL A 240 -8.17 -14.10 0.90
CA VAL A 240 -8.85 -14.17 2.20
C VAL A 240 -10.35 -14.43 2.04
N LEU A 241 -10.89 -14.25 0.83
CA LEU A 241 -12.30 -14.49 0.54
C LEU A 241 -12.63 -15.98 0.40
N ASP A 242 -13.87 -16.34 0.70
CA ASP A 242 -14.36 -17.70 0.47
C ASP A 242 -14.43 -18.00 -1.05
N PRO A 243 -13.92 -19.16 -1.52
CA PRO A 243 -13.93 -19.52 -2.94
C PRO A 243 -15.33 -19.52 -3.57
N SER A 244 -16.33 -20.00 -2.84
CA SER A 244 -17.71 -20.07 -3.33
C SER A 244 -18.32 -18.68 -3.44
N ALA A 245 -17.96 -17.78 -2.53
CA ALA A 245 -18.40 -16.39 -2.56
C ALA A 245 -17.73 -15.61 -3.70
N LEU A 246 -16.44 -15.85 -3.97
CA LEU A 246 -15.74 -15.33 -5.15
C LEU A 246 -16.39 -15.82 -6.45
N HIS A 247 -16.70 -17.12 -6.52
CA HIS A 247 -17.38 -17.69 -7.67
C HIS A 247 -18.77 -17.07 -7.85
N ALA A 248 -19.58 -16.98 -6.80
CA ALA A 248 -20.88 -16.34 -6.85
C ALA A 248 -20.82 -14.86 -7.26
N ALA A 249 -19.84 -14.11 -6.75
CA ALA A 249 -19.59 -12.74 -7.17
C ALA A 249 -19.21 -12.66 -8.65
N SER A 250 -18.36 -13.57 -9.14
CA SER A 250 -18.00 -13.65 -10.55
C SER A 250 -19.19 -13.98 -11.45
N MET A 251 -20.11 -14.85 -10.99
CA MET A 251 -21.32 -15.18 -11.73
C MET A 251 -22.33 -14.03 -11.76
N LYS A 252 -22.47 -13.29 -10.65
CA LYS A 252 -23.32 -12.09 -10.57
C LYS A 252 -22.81 -10.95 -11.44
N ILE A 253 -21.49 -10.78 -11.48
CA ILE A 253 -20.85 -9.78 -12.34
C ILE A 253 -20.82 -10.25 -13.80
N GLY A 254 -20.93 -11.55 -14.08
CA GLY A 254 -20.89 -12.13 -15.43
C GLY A 254 -19.48 -12.22 -16.02
N SER A 255 -19.37 -12.53 -17.32
CA SER A 255 -18.12 -12.56 -18.12
C SER A 255 -17.35 -11.23 -18.18
N TYR A 256 -17.79 -10.23 -17.43
CA TYR A 256 -17.21 -8.91 -17.27
C TYR A 256 -15.88 -8.92 -16.50
N ALA A 257 -15.36 -10.04 -16.00
CA ALA A 257 -13.93 -10.12 -15.62
C ALA A 257 -13.01 -9.75 -16.81
N PHE A 258 -13.43 -10.03 -18.05
CA PHE A 258 -12.79 -9.54 -19.27
C PHE A 258 -13.06 -8.04 -19.49
N ALA A 259 -14.24 -7.55 -19.10
CA ALA A 259 -14.57 -6.13 -19.12
C ALA A 259 -13.83 -5.32 -18.04
N PHE A 260 -13.41 -5.89 -16.91
CA PHE A 260 -12.57 -5.23 -15.90
C PHE A 260 -11.16 -5.01 -16.43
N SER A 261 -10.58 -6.03 -17.09
CA SER A 261 -9.31 -5.89 -17.80
C SER A 261 -9.41 -4.94 -19.00
N ALA A 262 -10.52 -4.98 -19.74
CA ALA A 262 -10.78 -4.08 -20.87
C ALA A 262 -11.10 -2.65 -20.43
N LEU A 263 -11.81 -2.44 -19.32
CA LEU A 263 -12.08 -1.14 -18.71
C LEU A 263 -10.82 -0.57 -18.08
N GLY A 264 -9.97 -1.39 -17.46
CA GLY A 264 -8.65 -0.96 -17.00
C GLY A 264 -7.76 -0.52 -18.16
N THR A 265 -7.74 -1.31 -19.24
CA THR A 265 -6.98 -0.96 -20.47
C THR A 265 -7.56 0.29 -21.16
N LEU A 266 -8.89 0.41 -21.23
CA LEU A 266 -9.57 1.57 -21.80
C LEU A 266 -9.42 2.81 -20.92
N ALA A 267 -9.47 2.68 -19.59
CA ALA A 267 -9.25 3.77 -18.63
C ALA A 267 -7.81 4.27 -18.67
N VAL A 268 -6.83 3.37 -18.84
CA VAL A 268 -5.43 3.74 -19.09
C VAL A 268 -5.32 4.46 -20.44
N ALA A 269 -5.90 3.93 -21.52
CA ALA A 269 -5.84 4.55 -22.84
C ALA A 269 -6.54 5.94 -22.89
N CYS A 270 -7.73 6.06 -22.32
CA CYS A 270 -8.47 7.32 -22.21
C CYS A 270 -7.78 8.29 -21.22
N GLY A 271 -7.16 7.77 -20.16
CA GLY A 271 -6.42 8.56 -19.18
C GLY A 271 -5.18 9.23 -19.78
N ILE A 272 -4.43 8.49 -20.61
CA ILE A 272 -3.32 9.02 -21.40
C ILE A 272 -3.81 10.11 -22.35
N GLN A 273 -4.91 9.87 -23.07
CA GLN A 273 -5.45 10.81 -24.06
C GLN A 273 -6.06 12.08 -23.43
N ALA A 274 -6.62 11.97 -22.22
CA ALA A 274 -7.23 13.08 -21.50
C ALA A 274 -6.24 13.88 -20.63
N GLY A 275 -4.97 13.48 -20.57
CA GLY A 275 -3.96 14.13 -19.72
C GLY A 275 -4.16 13.90 -18.22
N PHE A 276 -4.90 12.85 -17.82
CA PHE A 276 -5.03 12.50 -16.40
C PHE A 276 -3.70 11.99 -15.86
N THR A 277 -3.35 12.39 -14.64
CA THR A 277 -2.19 11.82 -13.95
C THR A 277 -2.37 10.30 -13.78
N PRO A 278 -1.28 9.50 -13.83
CA PRO A 278 -1.34 8.06 -13.60
C PRO A 278 -1.98 7.66 -12.26
N LEU A 279 -1.96 8.56 -11.27
CA LEU A 279 -2.60 8.37 -9.97
C LEU A 279 -4.13 8.29 -10.04
N ASN A 280 -4.77 8.89 -11.06
CA ASN A 280 -6.21 8.75 -11.28
C ASN A 280 -6.60 7.41 -11.94
N TRP A 281 -5.67 6.74 -12.62
CA TRP A 281 -5.99 5.50 -13.33
C TRP A 281 -6.27 4.35 -12.36
N GLY A 282 -5.56 4.30 -11.24
CA GLY A 282 -5.79 3.28 -10.21
C GLY A 282 -7.20 3.37 -9.63
N PHE A 283 -7.80 4.56 -9.52
CA PHE A 283 -9.17 4.72 -9.02
C PHE A 283 -10.20 4.05 -9.93
N MET A 284 -10.05 4.22 -11.25
CA MET A 284 -10.94 3.61 -12.25
C MET A 284 -10.90 2.07 -12.22
N ILE A 285 -9.82 1.49 -11.71
CA ILE A 285 -9.62 0.05 -11.58
C ILE A 285 -10.03 -0.43 -10.18
N PHE A 286 -9.79 0.40 -9.17
CA PHE A 286 -10.18 0.11 -7.80
C PHE A 286 -11.70 0.05 -7.63
N ILE A 287 -12.49 0.94 -8.27
CA ILE A 287 -13.96 0.91 -8.15
C ILE A 287 -14.54 -0.45 -8.56
N PRO A 288 -14.26 -0.98 -9.76
CA PRO A 288 -14.71 -2.31 -10.14
C PRO A 288 -14.26 -3.37 -9.13
N LEU A 289 -12.98 -3.37 -8.72
CA LEU A 289 -12.43 -4.34 -7.77
C LEU A 289 -13.13 -4.29 -6.40
N PHE A 290 -13.39 -3.07 -5.91
CA PHE A 290 -14.18 -2.81 -4.71
C PHE A 290 -15.58 -3.43 -4.83
N LEU A 291 -16.29 -3.19 -5.93
CA LEU A 291 -17.63 -3.76 -6.15
C LEU A 291 -17.59 -5.29 -6.22
N PHE A 292 -16.60 -5.88 -6.89
CA PHE A 292 -16.41 -7.33 -6.93
C PHE A 292 -16.19 -7.92 -5.54
N MET A 293 -15.28 -7.35 -4.76
CA MET A 293 -14.97 -7.84 -3.43
C MET A 293 -16.12 -7.57 -2.44
N HIS A 294 -16.81 -6.44 -2.57
CA HIS A 294 -18.03 -6.14 -1.82
C HIS A 294 -19.09 -7.21 -2.08
N LEU A 295 -19.37 -7.52 -3.35
CA LEU A 295 -20.30 -8.58 -3.70
C LEU A 295 -19.86 -9.93 -3.15
N ALA A 296 -18.57 -10.27 -3.20
CA ALA A 296 -18.05 -11.50 -2.61
C ALA A 296 -18.24 -11.55 -1.09
N VAL A 297 -18.01 -10.44 -0.37
CA VAL A 297 -18.26 -10.35 1.08
C VAL A 297 -19.74 -10.63 1.42
N PHE A 298 -20.68 -10.18 0.59
CA PHE A 298 -22.11 -10.34 0.80
C PHE A 298 -22.74 -11.56 0.07
N ALA A 299 -22.01 -12.26 -0.79
CA ALA A 299 -22.54 -13.35 -1.61
C ALA A 299 -22.71 -14.66 -0.86
N GLU A 300 -22.27 -14.77 0.41
CA GLU A 300 -22.18 -16.07 1.08
C GLU A 300 -23.54 -16.80 1.18
N THR A 301 -23.57 -17.97 0.55
CA THR A 301 -24.71 -18.81 0.22
C THR A 301 -24.92 -19.90 1.27
N GLY A 302 -25.43 -19.58 2.46
CA GLY A 302 -26.07 -20.57 3.35
C GLY A 302 -25.29 -21.85 3.72
N THR A 303 -24.01 -21.96 3.41
CA THR A 303 -23.19 -23.12 3.73
C THR A 303 -22.88 -23.08 5.22
N LYS A 304 -23.16 -24.20 5.89
CA LYS A 304 -22.86 -24.38 7.31
C LYS A 304 -21.43 -23.92 7.55
N VAL A 305 -21.27 -23.00 8.51
CA VAL A 305 -19.99 -22.61 9.08
C VAL A 305 -19.17 -23.89 9.25
N PRO A 306 -18.04 -24.06 8.55
CA PRO A 306 -17.01 -24.95 9.01
C PRO A 306 -16.69 -24.46 10.42
N THR A 307 -17.16 -25.22 11.39
CA THR A 307 -16.66 -25.17 12.77
C THR A 307 -15.16 -24.98 12.64
N PRO A 308 -14.53 -24.00 13.33
CA PRO A 308 -13.10 -23.73 13.22
C PRO A 308 -12.39 -25.07 13.26
N ALA A 309 -11.90 -25.51 12.09
CA ALA A 309 -11.57 -26.91 11.89
C ALA A 309 -10.54 -27.25 12.95
N THR A 310 -10.94 -28.18 13.84
CA THR A 310 -10.06 -29.02 14.65
C THR A 310 -8.66 -28.41 14.84
N ARG A 311 -8.52 -27.63 15.93
CA ARG A 311 -7.28 -27.08 16.51
C ARG A 311 -6.08 -28.07 16.61
N SER A 312 -6.20 -29.31 16.16
CA SER A 312 -5.19 -30.35 16.26
C SER A 312 -4.19 -30.39 15.10
N ARG A 313 -4.42 -29.69 13.97
CA ARG A 313 -3.44 -29.68 12.88
C ARG A 313 -2.33 -28.66 13.18
N ARG A 314 -1.14 -29.16 13.54
CA ARG A 314 0.07 -28.33 13.70
C ARG A 314 0.21 -27.42 12.48
N ARG A 315 0.29 -26.10 12.72
CA ARG A 315 0.60 -25.12 11.68
C ARG A 315 1.91 -25.50 10.97
N PRO A 316 1.96 -25.50 9.64
CA PRO A 316 3.20 -25.72 8.91
C PRO A 316 4.28 -24.72 9.32
N TRP A 317 5.54 -25.15 9.38
CA TRP A 317 6.65 -24.31 9.83
C TRP A 317 6.80 -23.00 9.04
N TRP A 318 6.54 -23.04 7.72
CA TRP A 318 6.67 -21.88 6.84
C TRP A 318 5.67 -20.76 7.19
N THR A 319 4.51 -21.10 7.78
CA THR A 319 3.52 -20.08 8.19
C THR A 319 4.08 -19.21 9.31
N TYR A 320 4.88 -19.77 10.22
CA TYR A 320 5.54 -18.98 11.26
C TYR A 320 6.57 -18.02 10.68
N LEU A 321 7.34 -18.47 9.67
CA LEU A 321 8.28 -17.61 8.97
C LEU A 321 7.54 -16.48 8.24
N ALA A 322 6.53 -16.83 7.45
CA ALA A 322 5.75 -15.90 6.65
C ALA A 322 5.00 -14.85 7.48
N THR A 323 4.58 -15.17 8.71
CA THR A 323 3.98 -14.17 9.62
C THR A 323 5.02 -13.40 10.43
N SER A 324 6.11 -14.04 10.87
CA SER A 324 7.13 -13.36 11.69
C SER A 324 7.88 -12.26 10.93
N VAL A 325 8.12 -12.46 9.63
CA VAL A 325 8.81 -11.47 8.79
C VAL A 325 8.04 -10.13 8.75
N PRO A 326 6.75 -10.08 8.42
CA PRO A 326 5.91 -8.89 8.54
C PRO A 326 5.95 -8.23 9.91
N TRP A 327 5.87 -8.99 11.01
CA TRP A 327 5.94 -8.40 12.35
C TRP A 327 7.31 -7.78 12.65
N ALA A 328 8.40 -8.48 12.31
CA ALA A 328 9.75 -7.97 12.48
C ALA A 328 10.01 -6.74 11.59
N TYR A 329 9.47 -6.74 10.37
CA TYR A 329 9.52 -5.62 9.43
C TYR A 329 8.67 -4.43 9.89
N SER A 330 7.46 -4.67 10.38
CA SER A 330 6.55 -3.58 10.72
C SER A 330 6.83 -2.95 12.07
N PHE A 331 7.51 -3.66 12.99
CA PHE A 331 7.84 -3.12 14.30
C PHE A 331 9.35 -3.11 14.58
N GLY A 332 10.01 -4.25 14.40
CA GLY A 332 11.41 -4.44 14.79
C GLY A 332 12.38 -3.52 14.05
N ILE A 333 12.34 -3.46 12.73
CA ILE A 333 13.30 -2.63 11.96
C ILE A 333 13.08 -1.13 12.16
N ILE A 334 11.86 -0.68 12.44
CA ILE A 334 11.54 0.71 12.80
C ILE A 334 12.13 1.04 14.18
N MET A 335 11.96 0.15 15.15
CA MET A 335 12.60 0.29 16.46
C MET A 335 14.11 0.34 16.35
N LEU A 336 14.72 -0.49 15.49
CA LEU A 336 16.16 -0.48 15.24
C LEU A 336 16.62 0.76 14.47
N GLY A 337 15.74 1.38 13.70
CA GLY A 337 15.99 2.53 12.84
C GLY A 337 16.60 2.18 11.48
N VAL A 338 16.51 0.93 11.05
CA VAL A 338 17.11 0.50 9.77
C VAL A 338 16.28 1.00 8.57
N MET A 339 15.05 1.39 8.84
CA MET A 339 14.07 1.85 7.86
C MET A 339 14.00 3.37 7.85
N GLU A 340 13.88 4.01 6.68
CA GLU A 340 13.87 5.47 6.54
C GLU A 340 12.45 5.97 6.21
N GLU A 341 11.81 5.36 5.22
CA GLU A 341 10.42 5.55 4.85
C GLU A 341 9.76 4.16 4.86
N ALA A 342 8.52 3.99 5.33
CA ALA A 342 7.91 2.67 5.53
C ALA A 342 6.40 2.75 5.41
N THR A 343 5.68 1.88 4.70
CA THR A 343 4.20 1.93 4.79
C THR A 343 3.60 1.97 6.20
N PRO A 344 4.15 1.31 7.23
CA PRO A 344 3.65 1.50 8.58
C PRO A 344 3.99 2.86 9.23
N ASN A 345 4.88 3.70 8.69
CA ASN A 345 5.24 5.03 9.25
C ASN A 345 5.28 6.19 8.22
N MET A 346 5.08 5.89 6.95
CA MET A 346 5.05 6.78 5.82
C MET A 346 3.73 7.50 5.93
N PHE A 347 3.80 8.82 5.96
CA PHE A 347 2.73 9.68 6.44
C PHE A 347 2.51 9.74 7.96
N ALA A 348 3.27 9.00 8.77
CA ALA A 348 3.24 9.14 10.23
C ALA A 348 4.17 10.25 10.74
N ASN A 349 5.00 10.88 9.91
CA ASN A 349 6.04 11.83 10.36
C ASN A 349 6.89 11.26 11.52
N LEU A 350 7.10 9.95 11.53
CA LEU A 350 7.81 9.26 12.60
C LEU A 350 9.29 9.61 12.53
N LYS A 351 9.86 10.11 13.62
CA LYS A 351 11.31 10.31 13.72
C LYS A 351 11.98 8.98 13.95
N ILE A 352 12.68 8.47 12.95
CA ILE A 352 13.42 7.20 13.04
C ILE A 352 14.88 7.42 13.46
N HIS A 353 15.44 8.58 13.11
CA HIS A 353 16.79 8.99 13.45
C HIS A 353 16.77 10.35 14.15
N GLY A 354 17.83 10.69 14.88
CA GLY A 354 17.93 11.99 15.57
C GLY A 354 17.01 12.12 16.79
N GLY A 355 16.51 11.00 17.32
CA GLY A 355 15.58 10.94 18.43
C GLY A 355 14.34 10.11 18.10
N SER A 356 13.41 10.01 19.06
CA SER A 356 12.11 9.35 18.88
C SER A 356 11.00 10.32 19.28
N ASN A 357 9.98 10.46 18.43
CA ASN A 357 8.78 11.26 18.70
C ASN A 357 7.54 10.40 19.01
N HIS A 358 7.68 9.08 18.99
CA HIS A 358 6.61 8.13 19.27
C HIS A 358 6.30 8.08 20.76
N LEU A 359 5.03 7.90 21.11
CA LEU A 359 4.54 8.07 22.49
C LEU A 359 4.78 6.85 23.38
N VAL A 360 5.00 5.67 22.79
CA VAL A 360 5.06 4.39 23.54
C VAL A 360 6.39 3.68 23.36
N LEU A 361 6.74 3.34 22.12
CA LEU A 361 7.99 2.64 21.79
C LEU A 361 9.05 3.58 21.21
N PRO A 362 10.35 3.36 21.53
CA PRO A 362 11.44 4.09 20.92
C PRO A 362 11.68 3.66 19.46
N THR A 363 12.26 4.56 18.70
CA THR A 363 12.75 4.38 17.33
C THR A 363 14.25 4.61 17.29
N GLY A 364 14.94 4.11 16.26
CA GLY A 364 16.35 4.44 16.05
C GLY A 364 17.33 3.85 17.05
N LEU A 365 17.02 2.71 17.69
CA LEU A 365 17.85 2.14 18.76
C LEU A 365 19.29 1.86 18.32
N LEU A 366 19.53 1.36 17.10
CA LEU A 366 20.89 1.17 16.59
C LEU A 366 21.62 2.51 16.41
N PHE A 367 20.90 3.54 15.97
CA PHE A 367 21.45 4.89 15.76
C PHE A 367 21.76 5.59 17.07
N LYS A 368 20.95 5.35 18.11
CA LYS A 368 21.27 5.81 19.45
C LYS A 368 22.56 5.17 19.94
N TRP A 369 22.70 3.85 19.76
CA TRP A 369 23.90 3.13 20.15
C TRP A 369 25.14 3.60 19.37
N PHE A 370 25.06 3.69 18.04
CA PHE A 370 26.19 4.14 17.22
C PHE A 370 26.42 5.66 17.24
N GLY A 371 25.43 6.46 17.64
CA GLY A 371 25.58 7.89 17.85
C GLY A 371 26.56 8.20 18.98
N GLU A 372 26.65 7.32 19.98
CA GLU A 372 27.69 7.37 21.03
C GLU A 372 29.10 7.08 20.48
N ALA A 373 29.21 6.47 19.29
CA ALA A 373 30.49 6.17 18.63
C ALA A 373 31.08 7.35 17.83
N GLY A 374 30.40 8.51 17.80
CA GLY A 374 30.90 9.76 17.20
C GLY A 374 30.55 9.97 15.72
N ASP A 375 30.87 11.16 15.20
CA ASP A 375 30.45 11.65 13.87
C ASP A 375 31.04 10.85 12.70
N SER A 376 32.20 10.23 12.92
CA SER A 376 32.90 9.39 11.93
C SER A 376 32.22 8.05 11.68
N HIS A 377 31.30 7.62 12.55
CA HIS A 377 30.60 6.35 12.35
C HIS A 377 29.54 6.48 11.23
N PRO A 378 29.38 5.50 10.31
CA PRO A 378 28.39 5.57 9.23
C PRO A 378 26.95 5.81 9.71
N TYR A 379 26.65 5.37 10.93
CA TYR A 379 25.34 5.52 11.58
C TYR A 379 25.31 6.59 12.71
N GLY A 380 26.38 7.37 12.89
CA GLY A 380 26.47 8.48 13.85
C GLY A 380 26.23 9.85 13.20
N GLY A 381 26.23 10.94 13.99
CA GLY A 381 26.18 12.33 13.50
C GLY A 381 24.86 13.09 13.71
N GLY A 382 23.86 12.49 14.36
CA GLY A 382 22.64 13.21 14.75
C GLY A 382 21.79 13.71 13.57
N VAL A 383 21.45 15.00 13.58
CA VAL A 383 20.66 15.67 12.53
C VAL A 383 21.47 16.80 11.91
N ILE A 384 21.29 17.00 10.61
CA ILE A 384 21.93 18.06 9.84
C ILE A 384 20.84 19.05 9.42
N ARG A 385 21.04 20.32 9.77
CA ARG A 385 20.20 21.42 9.29
C ARG A 385 20.77 21.94 7.97
N MET A 386 19.97 21.84 6.92
CA MET A 386 20.29 22.44 5.63
C MET A 386 19.82 23.89 5.62
N GLU A 387 20.77 24.83 5.62
CA GLU A 387 20.50 26.27 5.56
C GLU A 387 20.60 26.81 4.13
N THR A 388 21.57 26.33 3.35
CA THR A 388 21.83 26.73 1.97
C THR A 388 22.48 25.60 1.17
N THR A 389 22.16 25.45 -0.10
CA THR A 389 22.82 24.50 -1.00
C THR A 389 23.03 25.09 -2.39
N THR A 390 24.18 24.78 -2.99
CA THR A 390 24.50 25.07 -4.40
C THR A 390 24.16 23.90 -5.34
N SER A 391 23.73 22.76 -4.79
CA SER A 391 23.35 21.58 -5.58
C SER A 391 21.95 21.74 -6.15
N SER A 392 21.87 21.84 -7.48
CA SER A 392 20.59 21.86 -8.21
C SER A 392 19.79 20.57 -8.02
N TRP A 393 20.48 19.44 -7.85
CA TRP A 393 19.85 18.16 -7.56
C TRP A 393 19.18 18.17 -6.18
N LEU A 394 19.86 18.61 -5.12
CA LEU A 394 19.28 18.70 -3.77
C LEU A 394 18.09 19.67 -3.72
N GLN A 395 18.13 20.78 -4.46
CA GLN A 395 17.00 21.71 -4.60
C GLN A 395 15.78 21.07 -5.28
N THR A 396 15.99 20.01 -6.07
CA THR A 396 14.92 19.29 -6.76
C THR A 396 14.25 18.27 -5.84
N ILE A 397 15.03 17.57 -5.00
CA ILE A 397 14.53 16.45 -4.18
C ILE A 397 14.21 16.83 -2.72
N TYR A 398 14.75 17.94 -2.18
CA TYR A 398 14.48 18.40 -0.81
C TYR A 398 14.12 19.89 -0.70
N PRO A 399 13.30 20.26 0.32
CA PRO A 399 12.50 19.37 1.17
C PRO A 399 11.24 18.85 0.46
N CYS A 400 11.14 19.09 -0.85
CA CYS A 400 10.00 18.73 -1.70
C CYS A 400 8.69 19.33 -1.17
N ASP A 401 8.60 20.66 -1.21
CA ASP A 401 7.31 21.34 -1.06
C ASP A 401 6.38 20.93 -2.20
N LEU A 402 5.25 20.36 -1.82
CA LEU A 402 4.14 19.97 -2.68
C LEU A 402 2.87 20.77 -2.36
N THR A 403 2.94 21.77 -1.48
CA THR A 403 1.81 22.61 -1.09
C THR A 403 1.16 23.28 -2.30
N HIS A 404 1.95 23.74 -3.26
CA HIS A 404 1.49 24.45 -4.46
C HIS A 404 0.78 23.55 -5.48
N VAL A 405 0.91 22.23 -5.36
CA VAL A 405 0.23 21.26 -6.25
C VAL A 405 -0.94 20.56 -5.57
N LEU A 406 -1.20 20.83 -4.29
CA LEU A 406 -2.37 20.29 -3.59
C LEU A 406 -3.65 20.74 -4.31
N GLN A 407 -4.51 19.76 -4.60
CA GLN A 407 -5.84 19.99 -5.13
C GLN A 407 -6.90 19.73 -4.05
N PRO A 408 -8.03 20.46 -4.07
CA PRO A 408 -8.19 21.75 -4.73
C PRO A 408 -7.18 22.79 -4.23
N SER A 409 -6.92 23.81 -5.05
CA SER A 409 -6.00 24.91 -4.70
C SER A 409 -6.38 25.68 -3.43
N THR A 410 -7.61 25.52 -2.94
CA THR A 410 -8.13 26.12 -1.70
C THR A 410 -7.81 25.29 -0.45
N ALA A 411 -7.35 24.04 -0.57
CA ALA A 411 -6.99 23.21 0.58
C ALA A 411 -5.84 23.83 1.43
N PRO A 412 -4.75 24.35 0.83
CA PRO A 412 -3.74 25.11 1.57
C PRO A 412 -4.31 26.34 2.28
N ASP A 413 -5.23 27.06 1.64
CA ASP A 413 -5.84 28.27 2.22
C ASP A 413 -6.68 27.91 3.46
N LEU A 414 -7.40 26.78 3.43
CA LEU A 414 -8.16 26.30 4.58
C LEU A 414 -7.22 25.97 5.75
N LEU A 415 -6.12 25.25 5.49
CA LEU A 415 -5.14 24.93 6.53
C LEU A 415 -4.48 26.17 7.12
N GLU A 416 -4.15 27.15 6.28
CA GLU A 416 -3.56 28.42 6.73
C GLU A 416 -4.51 29.20 7.64
N VAL A 417 -5.79 29.31 7.27
CA VAL A 417 -6.82 29.96 8.11
C VAL A 417 -7.02 29.22 9.44
N LEU A 418 -6.76 27.91 9.46
CA LEU A 418 -6.83 27.06 10.66
C LEU A 418 -5.52 27.05 11.47
N GLY A 419 -4.49 27.77 11.03
CA GLY A 419 -3.25 28.00 11.76
C GLY A 419 -2.02 27.22 11.28
N SER A 420 -2.11 26.50 10.15
CA SER A 420 -0.97 25.77 9.59
C SER A 420 0.01 26.72 8.90
N PRO A 421 1.33 26.62 9.15
CA PRO A 421 2.31 27.45 8.47
C PRO A 421 2.53 27.00 7.02
N ARG A 422 2.69 27.92 6.07
CA ARG A 422 3.22 27.56 4.73
C ARG A 422 4.74 27.37 4.78
N PRO A 423 5.30 26.36 4.07
CA PRO A 423 4.61 25.28 3.36
C PRO A 423 4.03 24.22 4.32
N VAL A 424 2.86 23.70 4.00
CA VAL A 424 2.11 22.75 4.86
C VAL A 424 2.37 21.28 4.48
N PHE A 425 2.91 21.01 3.27
CA PHE A 425 3.10 19.66 2.78
C PHE A 425 4.48 19.45 2.16
N LEU A 426 5.38 18.89 2.96
CA LEU A 426 6.74 18.49 2.57
C LEU A 426 6.79 16.97 2.45
N ASN A 427 7.15 16.44 1.27
CA ASN A 427 7.25 15.00 1.03
C ASN A 427 8.42 14.68 0.09
N SER A 428 9.61 14.52 0.65
CA SER A 428 10.84 14.19 -0.11
C SER A 428 10.75 12.83 -0.80
N GLY A 429 10.08 11.84 -0.20
CA GLY A 429 9.87 10.50 -0.75
C GLY A 429 9.16 10.51 -2.10
N ALA A 430 8.13 11.34 -2.24
CA ALA A 430 7.36 11.48 -3.48
C ALA A 430 8.24 11.77 -4.69
N ASN A 431 9.20 12.70 -4.58
CA ASN A 431 10.11 12.99 -5.69
C ASN A 431 11.32 12.05 -5.75
N ARG A 432 11.87 11.61 -4.62
CA ARG A 432 13.02 10.67 -4.59
C ARG A 432 12.71 9.32 -5.22
N VAL A 433 11.50 8.81 -5.01
CA VAL A 433 11.11 7.47 -5.46
C VAL A 433 10.36 7.52 -6.79
N LEU A 434 9.43 8.46 -6.94
CA LEU A 434 8.55 8.47 -8.12
C LEU A 434 9.06 9.39 -9.24
N GLY A 435 10.09 10.21 -8.98
CA GLY A 435 10.63 11.15 -9.96
C GLY A 435 9.58 12.12 -10.50
N LEU A 436 8.59 12.52 -9.70
CA LEU A 436 7.40 13.25 -10.19
C LEU A 436 7.77 14.54 -10.95
N ARG A 437 8.81 15.26 -10.50
CA ARG A 437 9.32 16.46 -11.18
C ARG A 437 9.97 16.15 -12.53
N GLU A 438 10.88 15.18 -12.58
CA GLU A 438 11.56 14.77 -13.83
C GLU A 438 10.56 14.27 -14.88
N ARG A 439 9.48 13.64 -14.42
CA ARG A 439 8.38 13.14 -15.25
C ARG A 439 7.35 14.20 -15.62
N GLY A 440 7.51 15.44 -15.14
CA GLY A 440 6.62 16.56 -15.43
C GLY A 440 5.27 16.55 -14.70
N PHE A 441 5.09 15.69 -13.69
CA PHE A 441 3.86 15.62 -12.90
C PHE A 441 3.77 16.69 -11.82
N VAL A 442 4.92 17.16 -11.30
CA VAL A 442 4.98 18.20 -10.28
C VAL A 442 5.85 19.35 -10.80
N PRO A 443 5.30 20.57 -11.01
CA PRO A 443 6.12 21.74 -11.35
C PRO A 443 7.04 22.15 -10.19
N PRO A 444 8.15 22.87 -10.47
CA PRO A 444 8.98 23.49 -9.44
C PRO A 444 8.15 24.43 -8.53
N PRO A 445 8.53 24.57 -7.26
CA PRO A 445 7.78 25.39 -6.32
C PRO A 445 7.90 26.88 -6.71
N PRO A 446 6.81 27.67 -6.61
CA PRO A 446 6.77 29.04 -7.12
C PRO A 446 7.79 29.98 -6.47
N HIS A 447 8.17 29.71 -5.22
CA HIS A 447 9.07 30.58 -4.47
C HIS A 447 10.52 30.54 -4.96
N GLY A 448 10.93 29.51 -5.73
CA GLY A 448 12.28 29.35 -6.28
C GLY A 448 13.43 29.26 -5.25
N LYS A 449 13.13 29.43 -3.96
CA LYS A 449 14.08 29.41 -2.84
C LYS A 449 14.15 28.03 -2.20
N LEU A 450 15.34 27.64 -1.76
CA LEU A 450 15.51 26.50 -0.86
C LEU A 450 14.79 26.80 0.46
N LEU A 451 13.89 25.92 0.87
CA LEU A 451 13.32 25.93 2.21
C LEU A 451 14.34 25.31 3.16
N GLN A 452 14.54 25.91 4.34
CA GLN A 452 15.41 25.29 5.34
C GLN A 452 14.73 24.04 5.89
N TYR A 453 15.48 22.95 6.02
CA TYR A 453 14.99 21.70 6.58
C TYR A 453 16.06 21.03 7.43
N THR A 454 15.62 20.10 8.25
CA THR A 454 16.51 19.26 9.06
C THR A 454 16.27 17.82 8.67
N THR A 455 17.34 17.11 8.32
CA THR A 455 17.30 15.69 7.99
C THR A 455 18.34 14.94 8.83
N PRO A 456 18.10 13.66 9.14
CA PRO A 456 19.11 12.80 9.76
C PRO A 456 20.45 12.83 9.04
N ALA A 457 21.56 12.80 9.80
CA ALA A 457 22.90 12.76 9.21
C ALA A 457 23.16 11.50 8.37
N VAL A 458 22.51 10.38 8.70
CA VAL A 458 22.60 9.14 7.92
C VAL A 458 21.99 9.28 6.53
N GLU A 459 20.91 10.05 6.40
CA GLU A 459 20.27 10.33 5.10
C GLU A 459 21.25 11.11 4.22
N TRP A 460 21.94 12.11 4.79
CA TRP A 460 23.01 12.83 4.09
C TRP A 460 24.20 11.99 3.67
N LYS A 461 24.61 11.01 4.48
CA LYS A 461 25.74 10.12 4.15
C LYS A 461 25.43 9.18 2.98
N ARG A 462 24.15 9.03 2.60
CA ARG A 462 23.69 8.19 1.48
C ARG A 462 23.55 8.97 0.17
N LEU A 463 23.34 10.30 0.25
CA LEU A 463 23.27 11.22 -0.87
C LEU A 463 24.68 11.61 -1.33
#